data_AF-A0A2M7YMX9-F1
#
_entry.id   AF-A0A2M7YMX9-F1
#
_cell.length_a   1.000
_cell.length_b   1.000
_cell.length_c   1.000
_cell.angle_alpha   90.00
_cell.angle_beta   90.00
_cell.angle_gamma   90.00
#
_symmetry.space_group_name_H-M   'P 1'
#
loop_
_entity.id
_entity.type
_entity.pdbx_description
1 polymer ?
#
loop_
_entity_poly.entity_id
_entity_poly.type
_entity_poly.pdbx_seq_one_letter_code
_entity_poly.pdbx_strand_id
1 'polypeptide(L)'
;MQIWLYSLISVVAVSGISLVGIFIFLLKDEKIKKISLFLVSFAVGGLFGDAFIHLLPEAFKKPGVNFMVSLGVIIGVLIFFVLEKFLRWRHCHVPETRTHHHPLVGMNLVGGAP
;
A
#
# COMPACT_ATOMS: atom_id res chain seq x y z
N MET A 1 10.34 21.24 -26.37
CA MET A 1 9.09 20.76 -27.03
C MET A 1 8.93 19.24 -26.92
N GLN A 2 9.97 18.44 -27.23
CA GLN A 2 9.88 16.97 -27.21
C GLN A 2 9.54 16.36 -25.84
N ILE A 3 10.10 16.89 -24.75
CA ILE A 3 9.84 16.40 -23.38
C ILE A 3 8.36 16.53 -23.02
N TRP A 4 7.74 17.68 -23.35
CA TRP A 4 6.31 17.91 -23.15
C TRP A 4 5.45 16.92 -23.94
N LEU A 5 5.84 16.60 -25.17
CA LEU A 5 5.13 15.63 -26.01
C LEU A 5 5.22 14.22 -25.42
N TYR A 6 6.41 13.77 -24.99
CA TYR A 6 6.60 12.48 -24.35
C TYR A 6 5.85 12.36 -23.01
N SER A 7 5.85 13.43 -22.21
CA SER A 7 5.07 13.47 -20.97
C SER A 7 3.56 13.37 -21.26
N LEU A 8 3.04 14.11 -22.25
CA LEU A 8 1.64 14.03 -22.65
C LEU A 8 1.25 12.62 -23.13
N ILE A 9 2.06 12.02 -24.00
CA ILE A 9 1.82 10.65 -24.50
C ILE A 9 1.84 9.65 -23.34
N SER A 10 2.79 9.77 -22.41
CA SER A 10 2.87 8.91 -21.23
C SER A 10 1.63 9.03 -20.35
N VAL A 11 1.16 10.25 -20.09
CA VAL A 11 -0.05 10.49 -19.28
C VAL A 11 -1.29 9.90 -19.97
N VAL A 12 -1.45 10.12 -21.28
CA VAL A 12 -2.58 9.54 -22.04
C VAL A 12 -2.52 8.02 -22.05
N ALA A 13 -1.34 7.43 -22.22
CA ALA A 13 -1.15 5.98 -22.19
C ALA A 13 -1.48 5.38 -20.81
N VAL A 14 -0.97 5.98 -19.73
CA VAL A 14 -1.24 5.53 -18.35
C VAL A 14 -2.73 5.67 -18.01
N SER A 15 -3.36 6.76 -18.44
CA SER A 15 -4.81 6.95 -18.31
C SER A 15 -5.59 5.89 -19.10
N GLY A 16 -5.13 5.55 -20.31
CA GLY A 16 -5.64 4.45 -21.14
C GLY A 16 -5.62 3.11 -20.42
N ILE A 17 -4.50 2.79 -19.77
CA ILE A 17 -4.34 1.56 -19.00
C ILE A 17 -5.26 1.54 -17.78
N SER A 18 -5.49 2.68 -17.12
CA SER A 18 -6.40 2.77 -15.98
C SER A 18 -7.86 2.42 -16.35
N LEU A 19 -8.30 2.73 -17.57
CA LEU A 19 -9.62 2.36 -18.09
C LEU A 19 -9.81 0.83 -18.18
N VAL A 20 -8.74 0.03 -18.27
CA VAL A 20 -8.81 -1.45 -18.25
C VAL A 20 -9.41 -1.95 -16.93
N GLY A 21 -9.22 -1.21 -15.83
CA GLY A 21 -9.83 -1.51 -14.53
C GLY A 21 -11.36 -1.54 -14.57
N ILE A 22 -12.00 -0.79 -15.48
CA ILE A 22 -13.45 -0.78 -15.65
C ILE A 22 -13.97 -2.13 -16.14
N PHE A 23 -13.23 -2.81 -17.02
CA PHE A 23 -13.61 -4.14 -17.52
C PHE A 23 -13.65 -5.20 -16.41
N ILE A 24 -12.86 -5.02 -15.34
CA ILE A 24 -12.88 -5.90 -14.17
C ILE A 24 -14.21 -5.78 -13.41
N PHE A 25 -14.82 -4.59 -13.42
CA PHE A 25 -16.10 -4.32 -12.76
C PHE A 25 -17.31 -4.95 -13.49
N LEU A 26 -17.16 -5.31 -14.77
CA LEU A 26 -18.19 -6.01 -15.54
C LEU A 26 -18.24 -7.53 -15.27
N LEU A 27 -17.34 -8.07 -14.44
CA LEU A 27 -17.28 -9.50 -14.11
C LEU A 27 -18.19 -9.84 -12.92
N LYS A 28 -18.63 -11.10 -12.82
CA LYS A 28 -19.42 -11.59 -11.67
C LYS A 28 -18.65 -11.44 -10.34
N ASP A 29 -19.36 -11.09 -9.26
CA ASP A 29 -18.83 -10.79 -7.93
C ASP A 29 -17.83 -11.83 -7.38
N GLU A 30 -18.10 -13.12 -7.59
CA GLU A 30 -17.24 -14.22 -7.14
C GLU A 30 -15.84 -14.20 -7.77
N LYS A 31 -15.75 -13.82 -9.05
CA LYS A 31 -14.47 -13.74 -9.77
C LYS A 31 -13.70 -12.47 -9.41
N ILE A 32 -14.41 -11.36 -9.16
CA ILE A 32 -13.81 -10.09 -8.76
C ILE A 32 -13.01 -10.28 -7.47
N LYS A 33 -13.57 -10.91 -6.44
CA LYS A 33 -12.86 -11.10 -5.17
C LYS A 33 -11.52 -11.83 -5.32
N LYS A 34 -11.48 -12.90 -6.13
CA LYS A 34 -10.25 -13.67 -6.36
C LYS A 34 -9.23 -12.90 -7.19
N ILE A 35 -9.67 -12.20 -8.23
CA ILE A 35 -8.79 -11.41 -9.08
C ILE A 35 -8.25 -10.17 -8.36
N SER A 36 -9.06 -9.51 -7.53
CA SER A 36 -8.62 -8.38 -6.70
C SER A 36 -7.55 -8.81 -5.70
N LEU A 37 -7.71 -9.94 -5.02
CA LEU A 37 -6.66 -10.46 -4.12
C LEU A 37 -5.34 -10.75 -4.85
N PHE A 38 -5.42 -11.28 -6.07
CA PHE A 38 -4.24 -11.52 -6.90
C PHE A 38 -3.58 -10.20 -7.36
N LEU A 39 -4.37 -9.25 -7.87
CA LEU A 39 -3.88 -7.94 -8.32
C LEU A 39 -3.30 -7.11 -7.17
N VAL A 40 -3.92 -7.15 -5.98
CA VAL A 40 -3.38 -6.49 -4.78
C VAL A 40 -2.06 -7.13 -4.38
N SER A 41 -1.97 -8.47 -4.35
CA SER A 41 -0.70 -9.17 -4.07
C SER A 41 0.38 -8.82 -5.10
N PHE A 42 0.03 -8.75 -6.39
CA PHE A 42 0.94 -8.37 -7.45
C PHE A 42 1.43 -6.91 -7.31
N ALA A 43 0.52 -5.97 -7.06
CA ALA A 43 0.87 -4.56 -6.86
C ALA A 43 1.75 -4.35 -5.62
N VAL A 44 1.40 -4.97 -4.50
CA VAL A 44 2.20 -4.93 -3.27
C VAL A 44 3.58 -5.53 -3.51
N GLY A 45 3.67 -6.68 -4.19
CA GLY A 45 4.93 -7.31 -4.54
C GLY A 45 5.80 -6.45 -5.47
N GLY A 46 5.21 -5.83 -6.49
CA GLY A 46 5.92 -4.93 -7.41
C GLY A 46 6.46 -3.68 -6.72
N LEU A 47 5.65 -3.05 -5.85
CA LEU A 47 6.07 -1.88 -5.07
C LEU A 47 7.17 -2.22 -4.06
N PHE A 48 7.08 -3.36 -3.36
CA PHE A 48 8.16 -3.81 -2.48
C PHE A 48 9.42 -4.17 -3.25
N GLY A 49 9.28 -4.79 -4.42
CA GLY A 49 10.40 -5.11 -5.32
C GLY A 49 11.13 -3.85 -5.77
N ASP A 50 10.42 -2.85 -6.28
CA ASP A 50 10.99 -1.55 -6.67
C ASP A 50 11.68 -0.86 -5.48
N ALA A 51 11.01 -0.84 -4.31
CA ALA A 51 11.57 -0.25 -3.10
C ALA A 51 12.89 -0.91 -2.66
N PHE A 52 12.95 -2.25 -2.60
CA PHE A 52 14.13 -2.97 -2.08
C PHE A 52 15.26 -3.14 -3.09
N ILE A 53 14.93 -3.36 -4.36
CA ILE A 53 15.94 -3.68 -5.40
C ILE A 53 16.47 -2.40 -6.05
N HIS A 54 15.62 -1.39 -6.20
CA HIS A 54 15.98 -0.16 -6.91
C HIS A 54 16.17 1.03 -5.95
N LEU A 55 15.13 1.42 -5.21
CA LEU A 55 15.16 2.66 -4.42
C LEU A 55 16.12 2.60 -3.22
N LEU A 56 16.07 1.54 -2.41
CA LEU A 56 16.90 1.42 -1.21
C LEU A 56 18.39 1.43 -1.55
N PRO A 57 18.89 0.56 -2.46
CA PRO A 57 20.31 0.51 -2.80
C PRO A 57 20.78 1.83 -3.41
N GLU A 58 19.96 2.46 -4.26
CA GLU A 58 20.28 3.75 -4.86
C GLU A 58 20.38 4.87 -3.81
N ALA A 59 19.53 4.86 -2.79
CA ALA A 59 19.60 5.81 -1.68
C ALA A 59 20.90 5.67 -0.87
N PHE A 60 21.36 4.43 -0.65
CA PHE A 60 22.60 4.14 0.10
C PHE A 60 23.90 4.32 -0.71
N LYS A 61 23.83 4.43 -2.05
CA LYS A 61 25.03 4.70 -2.87
C LYS A 61 25.64 6.07 -2.62
N LYS A 62 24.87 7.03 -2.11
CA LYS A 62 25.38 8.39 -1.85
C LYS A 62 26.24 8.39 -0.57
N PRO A 63 27.55 8.73 -0.67
CA PRO A 63 28.42 8.76 0.51
C PRO A 63 27.98 9.87 1.48
N GLY A 64 28.05 9.58 2.79
CA GLY A 64 27.74 10.54 3.85
C GLY A 64 26.27 10.66 4.26
N VAL A 65 25.32 10.02 3.55
CA VAL A 65 23.89 10.09 3.89
C VAL A 65 23.30 8.80 4.45
N ASN A 66 24.11 7.74 4.64
CA ASN A 66 23.64 6.43 5.13
C ASN A 66 22.81 6.51 6.41
N PHE A 67 23.20 7.39 7.34
CA PHE A 67 22.45 7.63 8.57
C PHE A 67 21.07 8.25 8.29
N MET A 68 21.01 9.28 7.44
CA MET A 68 19.75 9.94 7.05
C MET A 68 18.82 8.99 6.29
N VAL A 69 19.37 8.16 5.39
CA VAL A 69 18.58 7.15 4.65
C VAL A 69 17.98 6.13 5.61
N SER A 70 18.79 5.60 6.54
CA SER A 70 18.32 4.64 7.56
C SER A 70 17.22 5.25 8.44
N LEU A 71 17.42 6.49 8.87
CA LEU A 71 16.43 7.22 9.67
C LEU A 71 15.14 7.49 8.87
N GLY A 72 15.27 7.86 7.59
CA GLY A 72 14.16 8.07 6.68
C GLY A 72 13.31 6.82 6.48
N VAL A 73 13.93 5.64 6.34
CA VAL A 73 13.23 4.35 6.25
C VAL A 73 12.44 4.09 7.53
N ILE A 74 13.06 4.24 8.70
CA ILE A 74 12.39 4.04 10.00
C ILE A 74 11.21 5.00 10.16
N ILE A 75 11.41 6.30 9.89
CA ILE A 75 10.35 7.31 9.96
C ILE A 75 9.22 6.97 8.99
N GLY A 76 9.53 6.55 7.76
CA GLY A 76 8.53 6.12 6.79
C GLY A 76 7.68 4.96 7.33
N VAL A 77 8.32 3.91 7.85
CA VAL A 77 7.62 2.76 8.45
C VAL A 77 6.75 3.19 9.63
N LEU A 78 7.24 4.07 10.51
CA LEU A 78 6.47 4.60 11.64
C LEU A 78 5.26 5.42 11.19
N ILE A 79 5.40 6.27 10.16
CA ILE A 79 4.29 7.04 9.59
C ILE A 79 3.23 6.10 9.02
N PHE A 80 3.62 5.09 8.24
CA PHE A 80 2.68 4.10 7.70
C PHE A 80 2.01 3.28 8.80
N PHE A 81 2.74 2.96 9.87
CA PHE A 81 2.19 2.28 11.04
C PHE A 81 1.10 3.13 11.74
N VAL A 82 1.36 4.42 11.95
CA VAL A 82 0.36 5.35 12.52
C VAL A 82 -0.83 5.52 11.58
N LEU A 83 -0.58 5.65 10.27
CA LEU A 83 -1.63 5.73 9.25
C LEU A 83 -2.52 4.48 9.26
N GLU A 84 -1.93 3.29 9.37
CA GLU A 84 -2.68 2.03 9.49
C GLU A 84 -3.61 2.06 10.72
N LYS A 85 -3.11 2.52 11.87
CA LYS A 85 -3.93 2.66 13.08
C LYS A 85 -5.04 3.68 12.90
N PHE A 86 -4.78 4.81 12.27
CA PHE A 86 -5.79 5.82 11.99
C PHE A 86 -6.89 5.29 11.06
N LEU A 87 -6.52 4.57 9.99
CA LEU A 87 -7.48 3.96 9.06
C LEU A 87 -8.32 2.86 9.73
N ARG A 88 -7.71 2.02 10.57
CA ARG A 88 -8.40 0.95 11.29
C ARG A 88 -9.28 1.48 12.43
N TRP A 89 -8.96 2.65 13.00
CA TRP A 89 -9.70 3.27 14.10
C TRP A 89 -11.15 3.61 13.72
N ARG A 90 -11.41 3.98 12.45
CA ARG A 90 -12.77 4.35 11.99
C ARG A 90 -13.52 3.20 11.32
N HIS A 91 -12.94 2.01 11.22
CA HIS A 91 -13.56 0.82 10.62
C HIS A 91 -14.11 -0.16 11.67
N CYS A 92 -14.89 0.36 12.61
CA CYS A 92 -15.87 -0.44 13.34
C CYS A 92 -17.20 -0.40 12.58
N HIS A 93 -17.41 -1.38 11.70
CA HIS A 93 -18.70 -1.68 11.11
C HIS A 93 -19.17 -3.06 11.61
N VAL A 94 -19.24 -3.24 12.93
CA VAL A 94 -19.76 -4.46 13.56
C VAL A 94 -21.18 -4.19 14.03
N PRO A 95 -22.22 -4.75 13.37
CA PRO A 95 -23.47 -5.02 14.07
C PRO A 95 -23.19 -6.14 15.08
N GLU A 96 -23.51 -5.88 16.34
CA GLU A 96 -23.31 -6.81 17.46
C GLU A 96 -23.90 -8.20 17.14
N THR A 97 -23.06 -9.23 17.07
CA THR A 97 -23.49 -10.63 17.12
C THR A 97 -22.75 -11.34 18.24
N ARG A 98 -23.52 -11.95 19.15
CA ARG A 98 -23.14 -12.37 20.52
C ARG A 98 -22.22 -13.60 20.62
N THR A 99 -21.42 -13.94 19.60
CA THR A 99 -20.74 -15.25 19.53
C THR A 99 -19.34 -15.27 18.90
N HIS A 100 -18.58 -14.17 18.89
CA HIS A 100 -17.21 -14.21 18.36
C HIS A 100 -16.16 -13.62 19.30
N HIS A 101 -15.19 -14.45 19.70
CA HIS A 101 -13.99 -14.04 20.42
C HIS A 101 -13.11 -13.19 19.51
N HIS A 102 -12.96 -11.91 19.82
CA HIS A 102 -11.99 -11.04 19.16
C HIS A 102 -10.57 -11.48 19.54
N PRO A 103 -9.65 -11.74 18.58
CA PRO A 103 -8.24 -11.84 18.91
C PRO A 103 -7.76 -10.44 19.33
N LEU A 104 -7.58 -10.28 20.65
CA LEU A 104 -7.15 -9.10 21.41
C LEU A 104 -5.74 -8.57 21.04
N VAL A 105 -5.21 -8.92 19.87
CA VAL A 105 -3.88 -8.49 19.39
C VAL A 105 -3.79 -6.97 19.25
N GLY A 106 -4.92 -6.28 19.04
CA GLY A 106 -4.98 -4.83 18.93
C GLY A 106 -4.71 -4.06 20.24
N MET A 107 -4.90 -4.68 21.41
CA MET A 107 -4.75 -4.03 22.72
C MET A 107 -3.36 -4.20 23.35
N ASN A 108 -2.58 -5.19 22.93
CA ASN A 108 -1.28 -5.48 23.56
C ASN A 108 -0.13 -4.53 23.14
N LEU A 109 -0.29 -3.72 22.10
CA LEU A 109 0.74 -2.76 21.67
C LEU A 109 0.54 -1.33 22.21
N VAL A 110 -0.67 -1.01 22.69
CA VAL A 110 -0.99 0.30 23.28
C VAL A 110 -1.50 0.06 24.70
N GLY A 111 -0.60 -0.41 25.58
CA GLY A 111 -0.64 -0.30 27.05
C GLY A 111 -1.98 -0.15 27.77
N GLY A 112 -3.00 -0.92 27.41
CA GLY A 112 -4.26 -1.02 28.13
C GLY A 112 -4.33 -2.39 28.77
N ALA A 113 -3.77 -2.51 29.97
CA ALA A 113 -4.18 -3.55 30.91
C ALA A 113 -5.56 -3.20 31.46
N PRO A 114 -6.36 -4.18 31.93
CA PRO A 114 -6.72 -5.48 31.39
C PRO A 114 -7.99 -5.44 30.49
#